data_AF-A0A6B8RPG3-F1
#
_entry.id   AF-A0A6B8RPG3-F1
#
_cell.length_a   1.000
_cell.length_b   1.000
_cell.length_c   1.000
_cell.angle_alpha   90.00
_cell.angle_beta   90.00
_cell.angle_gamma   90.00
#
_symmetry.space_group_name_H-M   'P 1'
#
loop_
_entity.id
_entity.type
_entity.pdbx_description
1 polymer ?
#
loop_
_entity_poly.entity_id
_entity_poly.type
_entity_poly.pdbx_seq_one_letter_code
_entity_poly.pdbx_strand_id
1 'polypeptide(L)'
;MKSIEANSKILRVISESGQDITVNFDECNENWIAYNKRNHNWTGEEYLQFKNQSKCIGQRDVCAKPPYFEFFTKPFTKVELKNKKEFLELQKLVQNAGWSTFDMS
;
A
#
# COMPACT_ATOMS: atom_id res chain seq x y z
N MET A 1 -2.64 -2.28 21.91
CA MET A 1 -1.38 -1.79 21.31
C MET A 1 -1.32 -2.34 19.90
N LYS A 2 -1.31 -1.47 18.89
CA LYS A 2 -1.15 -1.88 17.49
C LYS A 2 0.33 -2.01 17.20
N SER A 3 0.82 -3.19 16.80
CA SER A 3 2.20 -3.35 16.31
C SER A 3 2.19 -3.33 14.79
N ILE A 4 3.18 -2.66 14.21
CA ILE A 4 3.36 -2.51 12.77
C ILE A 4 4.79 -2.88 12.48
N GLU A 5 4.99 -3.92 11.67
CA GLU A 5 6.30 -4.41 11.27
C GLU A 5 6.32 -4.54 9.75
N ALA A 6 7.39 -4.06 9.12
CA ALA A 6 7.57 -4.20 7.68
C ALA A 6 8.96 -4.73 7.37
N ASN A 7 9.05 -5.56 6.32
CA ASN A 7 10.30 -5.83 5.62
C ASN A 7 10.15 -5.43 4.15
N SER A 8 11.10 -5.82 3.29
CA SER A 8 11.08 -5.44 1.88
C SER A 8 9.87 -5.98 1.09
N LYS A 9 9.10 -6.93 1.62
CA LYS A 9 8.01 -7.62 0.92
C LYS A 9 6.67 -7.59 1.61
N ILE A 10 6.66 -7.55 2.94
CA ILE A 10 5.43 -7.63 3.71
C ILE A 10 5.32 -6.50 4.72
N LEU A 11 4.08 -6.11 4.98
CA LEU A 11 3.67 -5.36 6.15
C LEU A 11 2.77 -6.27 7.00
N ARG A 12 3.10 -6.39 8.29
CA ARG A 12 2.27 -7.06 9.28
C ARG A 12 1.72 -6.02 10.25
N VAL A 13 0.41 -6.04 10.44
CA VAL A 13 -0.31 -5.16 11.35
C VAL A 13 -1.09 -6.02 12.32
N ILE A 14 -0.75 -5.92 13.60
CA ILE A 14 -1.53 -6.55 14.67
C ILE A 14 -2.44 -5.48 15.25
N SER A 15 -3.75 -5.64 15.08
CA SER A 15 -4.75 -4.71 15.62
C SER A 15 -4.83 -4.80 17.14
N GLU A 16 -5.54 -3.85 17.76
CA GLU A 16 -5.81 -3.90 19.20
C GLU A 16 -6.72 -5.07 19.61
N SER A 17 -7.53 -5.59 18.67
CA SER A 17 -8.34 -6.80 18.87
C SER A 17 -7.54 -8.10 18.69
N GLY A 18 -6.24 -8.01 18.41
CA GLY A 18 -5.38 -9.17 18.14
C GLY A 18 -5.50 -9.72 16.72
N GLN A 19 -6.20 -9.01 15.82
CA GLN A 19 -6.28 -9.40 14.41
C GLN A 19 -4.93 -9.17 13.74
N ASP A 20 -4.39 -10.23 13.16
CA ASP A 20 -3.15 -10.22 12.40
C ASP A 20 -3.44 -10.02 10.91
N ILE A 21 -3.07 -8.87 10.38
CA ILE A 21 -3.25 -8.51 8.98
C ILE A 21 -1.88 -8.51 8.33
N THR A 22 -1.71 -9.34 7.31
CA THR A 22 -0.51 -9.37 6.48
C THR A 22 -0.83 -8.81 5.10
N VAL A 23 -0.04 -7.83 4.67
CA VAL A 23 -0.08 -7.22 3.35
C VAL A 23 1.17 -7.64 2.59
N ASN A 24 1.00 -8.23 1.40
CA ASN A 24 2.09 -8.56 0.50
C ASN A 24 2.26 -7.44 -0.55
N PHE A 25 3.43 -6.79 -0.54
CA PHE A 25 3.72 -5.65 -1.41
C PHE A 25 3.82 -6.03 -2.89
N ASP A 26 4.37 -7.21 -3.20
CA ASP A 26 4.44 -7.71 -4.57
C ASP A 26 3.02 -7.95 -5.10
N GLU A 27 2.14 -8.59 -4.31
CA GLU A 27 0.73 -8.81 -4.67
C GLU A 27 0.00 -7.48 -4.90
N CYS A 28 0.19 -6.50 -4.02
CA CYS A 28 -0.41 -5.18 -4.18
C CYS A 28 0.04 -4.49 -5.47
N ASN A 29 1.34 -4.58 -5.79
CA ASN A 29 1.88 -3.99 -7.01
C ASN A 29 1.33 -4.70 -8.26
N GLU A 30 1.24 -6.03 -8.25
CA GLU A 30 0.63 -6.81 -9.33
C GLU A 30 -0.84 -6.43 -9.55
N ASN A 31 -1.60 -6.27 -8.48
CA ASN A 31 -2.99 -5.84 -8.53
C ASN A 31 -3.13 -4.41 -9.11
N TRP A 32 -2.25 -3.50 -8.72
CA TRP A 32 -2.19 -2.15 -9.27
C TRP A 32 -1.85 -2.13 -10.77
N ILE A 33 -0.87 -2.92 -11.18
CA ILE A 33 -0.47 -3.08 -12.57
C ILE A 33 -1.62 -3.66 -13.41
N ALA A 34 -2.30 -4.69 -12.90
CA ALA A 34 -3.45 -5.29 -13.57
C ALA A 34 -4.64 -4.32 -13.68
N TYR A 35 -4.86 -3.47 -12.68
CA TYR A 35 -5.89 -2.41 -12.73
C TYR A 35 -5.59 -1.40 -13.84
N ASN A 36 -4.38 -0.83 -13.88
CA ASN A 36 -4.01 0.17 -14.88
C ASN A 36 -3.99 -0.40 -16.29
N LYS A 37 -3.48 -1.64 -16.48
CA LYS A 37 -3.55 -2.32 -17.78
C LYS A 37 -4.97 -2.38 -18.32
N ARG A 38 -5.96 -2.72 -17.47
CA ARG A 38 -7.37 -2.82 -17.87
C ARG A 38 -7.98 -1.46 -18.16
N ASN A 39 -7.70 -0.45 -17.33
CA ASN A 39 -8.31 0.87 -17.49
C ASN A 39 -7.78 1.67 -18.66
N HIS A 40 -6.51 1.46 -19.02
CA HIS A 40 -5.89 2.14 -20.16
C HIS A 40 -5.87 1.29 -21.43
N ASN A 41 -6.37 0.04 -21.39
CA ASN A 41 -6.28 -0.93 -22.48
C ASN A 41 -4.85 -1.10 -23.03
N TRP A 42 -3.84 -1.00 -22.16
CA TRP A 42 -2.44 -1.07 -22.59
C TRP A 42 -2.10 -2.45 -23.17
N THR A 43 -1.37 -2.41 -24.27
CA THR A 43 -0.82 -3.59 -24.94
C THR A 43 0.67 -3.40 -25.20
N GLY A 44 1.43 -4.49 -25.25
CA GLY A 44 2.85 -4.45 -25.60
C GLY A 44 3.70 -3.56 -24.68
N GLU A 45 4.34 -2.55 -25.27
CA GLU A 45 5.42 -1.76 -24.66
C GLU A 45 4.97 -0.87 -23.49
N GLU A 46 3.82 -0.20 -23.61
CA GLU A 46 3.29 0.68 -22.55
C GLU A 46 3.07 -0.08 -21.24
N TYR A 47 2.52 -1.30 -21.35
CA TYR A 47 2.32 -2.19 -20.22
C TYR A 47 3.65 -2.62 -19.59
N LEU A 48 4.65 -2.97 -20.41
CA LEU A 48 5.96 -3.40 -19.92
C LEU A 48 6.70 -2.24 -19.24
N GLN A 49 6.66 -1.05 -19.83
CA GLN A 49 7.25 0.16 -19.26
C GLN A 49 6.62 0.47 -17.90
N PHE A 50 5.28 0.50 -17.82
CA PHE A 50 4.59 0.76 -16.55
C PHE A 50 4.90 -0.31 -15.50
N LYS A 51 4.83 -1.59 -15.88
CA LYS A 51 5.15 -2.72 -14.98
C LYS A 51 6.55 -2.60 -14.38
N ASN A 52 7.54 -2.23 -15.19
CA ASN A 52 8.93 -2.14 -14.74
C ASN A 52 9.20 -0.93 -13.84
N GLN A 53 8.47 0.17 -14.04
CA GLN A 53 8.67 1.43 -13.32
C GLN A 53 7.82 1.53 -12.05
N SER A 54 6.63 0.95 -12.04
CA SER A 54 5.66 1.13 -10.95
C SER A 54 6.09 0.43 -9.67
N LYS A 55 6.18 1.19 -8.58
CA LYS A 55 6.40 0.71 -7.20
C LYS A 55 5.19 0.95 -6.30
N CYS A 56 4.05 1.30 -6.88
CA CYS A 56 2.86 1.64 -6.11
C CYS A 56 2.19 0.37 -5.57
N ILE A 57 1.87 0.37 -4.28
CA ILE A 57 1.25 -0.76 -3.56
C ILE A 57 -0.07 -0.38 -2.87
N GLY A 58 -0.48 0.89 -2.95
CA GLY A 58 -1.67 1.36 -2.28
C GLY A 58 -1.88 2.85 -2.43
N GLN A 59 -2.86 3.36 -1.71
CA GLN A 59 -3.17 4.77 -1.59
C GLN A 59 -3.18 5.19 -0.12
N ARG A 60 -3.00 6.48 0.15
CA ARG A 60 -2.99 7.03 1.51
C ARG A 60 -3.64 8.40 1.54
N ASP A 61 -4.19 8.75 2.70
CA ASP A 61 -4.73 10.09 2.97
C ASP A 61 -4.41 10.48 4.43
N VAL A 62 -3.57 11.50 4.59
CA VAL A 62 -3.17 12.03 5.90
C VAL A 62 -4.20 13.03 6.45
N CYS A 63 -5.03 13.60 5.59
CA CYS A 63 -6.04 14.61 5.92
C CYS A 63 -7.38 13.97 6.36
N ALA A 64 -7.59 12.69 6.02
CA ALA A 64 -8.72 11.88 6.50
C ALA A 64 -8.79 11.79 8.04
N LYS A 65 -9.98 11.48 8.55
CA LYS A 65 -10.27 11.32 9.99
C LYS A 65 -10.94 9.97 10.24
N PRO A 66 -10.20 8.91 10.61
CA PRO A 66 -8.75 8.87 10.86
C PRO A 66 -7.89 8.86 9.57
N PRO A 67 -6.61 9.28 9.63
CA PRO A 67 -5.63 9.06 8.56
C PRO A 67 -5.49 7.57 8.23
N TYR A 68 -5.23 7.22 6.98
CA TYR A 68 -5.18 5.80 6.60
C TYR A 68 -4.22 5.50 5.44
N PHE A 69 -3.87 4.22 5.36
CA PHE A 69 -3.34 3.56 4.17
C PHE A 69 -4.34 2.52 3.70
N GLU A 70 -4.58 2.44 2.40
CA GLU A 70 -5.36 1.36 1.78
C GLU A 70 -4.50 0.65 0.75
N PHE A 71 -4.18 -0.60 1.04
CA PHE A 71 -3.31 -1.42 0.21
C PHE A 71 -4.13 -2.19 -0.82
N PHE A 72 -3.57 -2.33 -2.02
CA PHE A 72 -4.21 -2.98 -3.16
C PHE A 72 -4.21 -4.52 -3.07
N THR A 73 -4.46 -5.10 -1.90
CA THR A 73 -4.74 -6.54 -1.72
C THR A 73 -6.12 -6.91 -2.31
N LYS A 74 -6.49 -8.19 -2.34
CA LYS A 74 -7.86 -8.60 -2.70
C LYS A 74 -8.53 -9.38 -1.56
N PRO A 75 -9.54 -8.81 -0.85
CA PRO A 75 -10.06 -7.44 -0.96
C PRO A 75 -9.05 -6.39 -0.49
N PHE A 76 -9.30 -5.10 -0.76
CA PHE A 76 -8.41 -4.02 -0.29
C PHE A 76 -8.29 -4.02 1.23
N THR A 77 -7.07 -3.81 1.72
CA THR A 77 -6.75 -3.79 3.15
C THR A 77 -6.57 -2.35 3.59
N LYS A 78 -7.52 -1.84 4.38
CA LYS A 78 -7.44 -0.51 4.98
C LYS A 78 -6.82 -0.57 6.38
N VAL A 79 -5.80 0.25 6.59
CA VAL A 79 -5.08 0.42 7.85
C VAL A 79 -5.29 1.85 8.33
N GLU A 80 -6.21 2.03 9.27
CA GLU A 80 -6.47 3.32 9.91
C GLU A 80 -5.48 3.59 11.05
N LEU A 81 -5.05 4.85 11.18
CA LEU A 81 -4.00 5.28 12.08
C LEU A 81 -4.52 6.37 13.01
N LYS A 82 -4.06 6.38 14.26
CA LYS A 82 -4.65 7.25 15.28
C LYS A 82 -4.34 8.72 15.05
N ASN A 83 -3.19 9.01 14.45
CA ASN A 83 -2.66 10.35 14.31
C ASN A 83 -1.62 10.43 13.18
N LYS A 84 -1.19 11.65 12.88
CA LYS A 84 -0.18 11.95 11.86
C LYS A 84 1.19 11.31 12.17
N LYS A 85 1.55 11.09 13.43
CA LYS A 85 2.83 10.46 13.78
C LYS A 85 2.87 9.00 13.33
N GLU A 86 1.85 8.21 13.68
CA GLU A 86 1.71 6.81 13.23
C GLU A 86 1.66 6.73 11.69
N PHE A 87 1.02 7.71 11.05
CA PHE A 87 1.00 7.83 9.59
C PHE A 87 2.40 7.96 8.98
N LEU A 88 3.19 8.90 9.49
CA LEU A 88 4.54 9.13 8.98
C LEU A 88 5.47 7.94 9.26
N GLU A 89 5.26 7.22 10.37
CA GLU A 89 6.00 6.00 10.69
C GLU A 89 5.69 4.90 9.66
N LEU A 90 4.41 4.63 9.36
CA LEU A 90 4.03 3.66 8.34
C LEU A 90 4.51 4.08 6.94
N GLN A 91 4.38 5.37 6.61
CA GLN A 91 4.90 5.91 5.34
C GLN A 91 6.40 5.63 5.18
N LYS A 92 7.19 5.90 6.23
CA LYS A 92 8.62 5.67 6.24
C LYS A 92 8.96 4.18 6.11
N LEU A 93 8.21 3.29 6.74
CA LEU A 93 8.39 1.84 6.60
C LEU A 93 8.18 1.40 5.15
N VAL A 94 7.11 1.84 4.50
CA VAL A 94 6.83 1.54 3.09
C VAL A 94 7.94 2.07 2.17
N GLN A 95 8.37 3.32 2.37
CA GLN A 95 9.45 3.93 1.58
C GLN A 95 10.79 3.22 1.77
N ASN A 96 11.14 2.87 3.02
CA ASN A 96 12.37 2.13 3.32
C ASN A 96 12.35 0.71 2.73
N ALA A 97 11.17 0.12 2.54
CA ALA A 97 11.00 -1.15 1.86
C ALA A 97 11.12 -1.04 0.32
N GLY A 98 11.25 0.16 -0.24
CA GLY A 98 11.41 0.40 -1.67
C GLY A 98 10.09 0.56 -2.44
N TRP A 99 8.98 0.76 -1.73
CA TRP A 99 7.64 0.86 -2.31
C TRP A 99 7.06 2.27 -2.15
N SER A 100 6.04 2.57 -2.93
CA SER A 100 5.32 3.85 -2.91
C SER A 100 3.82 3.65 -2.74
N THR A 101 3.14 4.73 -2.40
CA THR A 101 1.68 4.81 -2.34
C THR A 101 1.23 6.09 -3.02
N PHE A 102 0.07 6.04 -3.67
CA PHE A 102 -0.57 7.23 -4.22
C PHE A 102 -1.07 8.13 -3.08
N ASP A 103 -0.81 9.44 -3.19
CA ASP A 103 -1.22 10.42 -2.19
C ASP A 103 -2.57 11.04 -2.58
N MET A 104 -3.57 10.90 -1.72
CA MET A 104 -4.93 11.41 -1.94
C MET A 104 -5.22 12.70 -1.15
N SER A 105 -4.27 13.17 -0.34
CA SER A 105 -4.45 14.33 0.54
C SER A 105 -4.22 15.68 -0.12
#